data_AF-A0A2G6UQM1-F1
#
_entry.id   AF-A0A2G6UQM1-F1
#
_cell.length_a   1.000
_cell.length_b   1.000
_cell.length_c   1.000
_cell.angle_alpha   90.00
_cell.angle_beta   90.00
_cell.angle_gamma   90.00
#
_symmetry.space_group_name_H-M   'P 1'
#
loop_
_entity.id
_entity.type
_entity.pdbx_description
1 polymer ?
#
loop_
_entity_poly.entity_id
_entity_poly.type
_entity_poly.pdbx_seq_one_letter_code
_entity_poly.pdbx_strand_id
1 'polypeptide(L)'
;MTFLNIIDFITNEKIIPVIISTVTTIIVFFLTLLTKNYVDTKILRSKLDTEHKFDQRKKIKEVLAKNKVHLLTACEDFNHRMWNFSNKHNEGWLNIDGDYLNKHYYFHSFVYRHLAIFAWTKKIQKEMIFLDTTIAGKEDLEFVKFLNVFSRMFCDLTFLEGLKADGNKTDDHFFRNEFDLFADELITTTSVKSFAEYDAELRTIGQKTIRLYKFFDGLSPNENRKRWDRLHFFHLTVLMFLNNYGYDFQITNDEKLRQVLTNPKKSEFLDNYFNFLNEYHLTDNKQIKNLKKIANKLPKN
;
A
#
# COMPACT_ATOMS: atom_id res chain seq x y z
N MET A 1 42.00 52.67 57.32
CA MET A 1 42.11 51.54 58.27
C MET A 1 41.08 50.45 58.04
N THR A 2 39.87 50.78 57.57
CA THR A 2 38.80 49.80 57.29
C THR A 2 39.05 48.89 56.08
N PHE A 3 39.79 49.35 55.06
CA PHE A 3 40.10 48.55 53.87
C PHE A 3 41.11 47.42 54.11
N LEU A 4 42.09 47.61 55.01
CA LEU A 4 43.10 46.61 55.35
C LEU A 4 42.50 45.43 56.13
N ASN A 5 41.56 45.70 57.05
CA ASN A 5 40.87 44.66 57.81
C ASN A 5 39.97 43.76 56.96
N ILE A 6 39.45 44.27 55.84
CA ILE A 6 38.63 43.47 54.91
C ILE A 6 39.52 42.49 54.14
N ILE A 7 40.74 42.90 53.78
CA ILE A 7 41.68 42.06 53.03
C ILE A 7 42.18 40.92 53.93
N ASP A 8 42.61 41.20 55.17
CA ASP A 8 43.06 40.18 56.14
C ASP A 8 41.96 39.18 56.53
N PHE A 9 40.70 39.63 56.57
CA PHE A 9 39.55 38.77 56.81
C PHE A 9 39.26 37.82 55.62
N ILE A 10 39.43 38.31 54.40
CA ILE A 10 39.18 37.54 53.17
C ILE A 10 40.32 36.54 52.91
N THR A 11 41.54 36.79 53.37
CA THR A 11 42.71 35.89 53.17
C THR A 11 42.87 34.79 54.22
N ASN A 12 41.97 34.71 55.21
CA ASN A 12 42.03 33.68 56.25
C ASN A 12 41.75 32.28 55.68
N GLU A 13 42.67 31.34 55.90
CA GLU A 13 42.59 29.94 55.40
C GLU A 13 41.29 29.21 55.78
N LYS A 14 40.63 29.61 56.88
CA LYS A 14 39.35 29.03 57.31
C LYS A 14 38.12 29.71 56.67
N ILE A 15 38.25 30.94 56.17
CA ILE A 15 37.15 31.75 55.64
C ILE A 15 37.03 31.61 54.13
N ILE A 16 38.15 31.46 53.41
CA ILE A 16 38.19 31.24 51.96
C ILE A 16 37.30 30.05 51.52
N PRO A 17 37.34 28.86 52.15
CA PRO A 17 36.50 27.74 51.74
C PRO A 17 34.99 28.01 51.92
N VAL A 18 34.63 28.76 52.98
CA VAL A 18 33.24 29.13 53.27
C VAL A 18 32.70 30.08 52.19
N ILE A 19 33.50 31.08 51.80
CA ILE A 19 33.15 32.02 50.73
C ILE A 19 33.00 31.29 49.40
N ILE A 20 33.96 30.44 49.03
CA ILE A 20 33.91 29.64 47.79
C ILE A 20 32.66 28.75 47.80
N SER A 21 32.36 28.05 48.89
CA SER A 21 31.18 27.17 48.96
C SER A 21 29.86 27.94 48.81
N THR A 22 29.79 29.14 49.39
CA THR A 22 28.59 29.98 49.36
C THR A 22 28.36 30.53 47.95
N VAL A 23 29.42 31.05 47.32
CA VAL A 23 29.38 31.53 45.92
C VAL A 23 29.04 30.39 44.97
N THR A 24 29.66 29.21 45.15
CA THR A 24 29.38 28.03 44.32
C THR A 24 27.91 27.61 44.45
N THR A 25 27.36 27.59 45.67
CA THR A 25 25.95 27.23 45.92
C THR A 25 24.99 28.21 45.25
N ILE A 26 25.28 29.52 45.34
CA ILE A 26 24.48 30.57 44.68
C ILE A 26 24.51 30.38 43.16
N ILE A 27 25.70 30.19 42.58
CA ILE A 27 25.86 29.98 41.14
C ILE A 27 25.11 28.73 40.68
N VAL A 28 25.27 27.60 41.38
CA VAL A 28 24.58 26.34 41.08
C VAL A 28 23.06 26.51 41.22
N PHE A 29 22.58 27.23 42.23
CA PHE A 29 21.16 27.51 42.41
C PHE A 29 20.60 28.28 41.21
N PHE A 30 21.22 29.39 40.81
CA PHE A 30 20.76 30.18 39.66
C PHE A 30 20.88 29.42 38.32
N LEU A 31 21.99 28.69 38.10
CA LEU A 31 22.13 27.81 36.94
C LEU A 31 21.02 26.77 36.90
N THR A 32 20.72 26.13 38.03
CA THR A 32 19.65 25.13 38.11
C THR A 32 18.30 25.77 37.84
N LEU A 33 18.00 26.93 38.42
CA LEU A 33 16.72 27.62 38.22
C LEU A 33 16.49 28.02 36.76
N LEU A 34 17.54 28.49 36.08
CA LEU A 34 17.46 28.92 34.68
C LEU A 34 17.48 27.75 33.70
N THR A 35 18.29 26.72 33.94
CA THR A 35 18.51 25.62 32.99
C THR A 35 17.55 24.45 33.20
N LYS A 36 17.22 24.11 34.46
CA LYS A 36 16.41 22.93 34.78
C LYS A 36 15.02 23.02 34.15
N ASN A 37 14.32 24.14 34.31
CA ASN A 37 13.00 24.30 33.71
C ASN A 37 13.04 24.19 32.17
N TYR A 38 14.07 24.74 31.54
CA TYR A 38 14.24 24.65 30.09
C TYR A 38 14.51 23.20 29.64
N VAL A 39 15.45 22.53 30.31
CA VAL A 39 15.84 21.14 30.02
C VAL A 39 14.67 20.19 30.28
N ASP A 40 14.02 20.29 31.44
CA ASP A 40 12.88 19.45 31.82
C ASP A 40 11.71 19.64 30.84
N THR A 41 11.41 20.88 30.43
CA THR A 41 10.38 21.15 29.42
C THR A 41 10.74 20.55 28.06
N LYS A 42 12.01 20.66 27.63
CA LYS A 42 12.48 20.09 26.36
C LYS A 42 12.42 18.56 26.38
N ILE A 43 12.83 17.93 27.49
CA ILE A 43 12.76 16.48 27.69
C ILE A 43 11.29 16.03 27.68
N LEU A 44 10.42 16.73 28.40
CA LEU A 44 8.99 16.41 28.46
C LEU A 44 8.34 16.49 27.08
N ARG A 45 8.60 17.56 26.32
CA ARG A 45 8.12 17.69 24.93
C ARG A 45 8.63 16.57 24.04
N SER A 46 9.93 16.28 24.11
CA SER A 46 10.54 15.19 23.33
C SER A 46 9.93 13.82 23.69
N LYS A 47 9.62 13.58 24.96
CA LYS A 47 8.97 12.35 25.42
C LYS A 47 7.54 12.26 24.89
N LEU A 48 6.74 13.31 25.04
CA LEU A 48 5.38 13.39 24.53
C LEU A 48 5.32 13.19 23.00
N ASP A 49 6.22 13.82 22.25
CA ASP A 49 6.30 13.66 20.80
C ASP A 49 6.65 12.21 20.41
N THR A 50 7.52 11.57 21.19
CA THR A 50 7.92 10.18 20.96
C THR A 50 6.78 9.22 21.26
N GLU A 51 6.09 9.40 22.40
CA GLU A 51 4.91 8.62 22.78
C GLU A 51 3.79 8.78 21.76
N HIS A 52 3.48 10.02 21.34
CA HIS A 52 2.49 10.26 20.29
C HIS A 52 2.86 9.54 18.98
N LYS A 53 4.11 9.66 18.52
CA LYS A 53 4.56 8.98 17.30
C LYS A 53 4.46 7.45 17.43
N PHE A 54 4.80 6.92 18.60
CA PHE A 54 4.67 5.49 18.89
C PHE A 54 3.22 5.04 18.84
N ASP A 55 2.31 5.77 19.49
CA ASP A 55 0.88 5.44 19.51
C ASP A 55 0.23 5.48 18.12
N GLN A 56 0.58 6.48 17.29
CA GLN A 56 0.08 6.53 15.90
C GLN A 56 0.62 5.37 15.07
N ARG A 57 1.92 5.03 15.20
CA ARG A 57 2.49 3.86 14.52
C ARG A 57 1.86 2.56 14.97
N LYS A 58 1.58 2.42 16.26
CA LYS A 58 0.91 1.25 16.83
C LYS A 58 -0.47 1.04 16.20
N LYS A 59 -1.29 2.09 16.09
CA LYS A 59 -2.60 2.02 15.42
C LYS A 59 -2.51 1.52 13.98
N ILE A 60 -1.53 2.00 13.21
CA ILE A 60 -1.29 1.53 11.84
C ILE A 60 -0.94 0.04 11.84
N LYS A 61 -0.02 -0.37 12.71
CA LYS A 61 0.40 -1.78 12.81
C LYS A 61 -0.75 -2.70 13.25
N GLU A 62 -1.64 -2.25 14.12
CA GLU A 62 -2.83 -3.00 14.53
C GLU A 62 -3.80 -3.22 13.36
N VAL A 63 -4.09 -2.19 12.57
CA VAL A 63 -4.94 -2.31 11.37
C VAL A 63 -4.31 -3.24 10.34
N LEU A 64 -3.00 -3.12 10.12
CA LEU A 64 -2.27 -4.00 9.21
C LEU A 64 -2.24 -5.43 9.74
N ALA A 65 -1.96 -5.66 11.02
CA ALA A 65 -1.93 -7.00 11.61
C ALA A 65 -3.28 -7.71 11.45
N LYS A 66 -4.38 -6.98 11.63
CA LYS A 66 -5.74 -7.51 11.50
C LYS A 66 -6.11 -7.91 10.06
N ASN A 67 -5.69 -7.13 9.06
CA ASN A 67 -6.24 -7.26 7.70
C ASN A 67 -5.22 -7.69 6.63
N LYS A 68 -3.91 -7.48 6.87
CA LYS A 68 -2.85 -7.74 5.88
C LYS A 68 -2.84 -9.18 5.41
N VAL A 69 -2.96 -10.14 6.33
CA VAL A 69 -2.94 -11.58 5.98
C VAL A 69 -4.08 -11.91 5.02
N HIS A 70 -5.29 -11.39 5.27
CA HIS A 70 -6.43 -11.61 4.37
C HIS A 70 -6.20 -11.03 2.97
N LEU A 71 -5.60 -9.84 2.88
CA LEU A 71 -5.22 -9.27 1.59
C LEU A 71 -4.15 -10.11 0.89
N LEU A 72 -3.13 -10.58 1.60
CA LEU A 72 -2.10 -11.46 1.05
C LEU A 72 -2.69 -12.76 0.51
N THR A 73 -3.63 -13.37 1.23
CA THR A 73 -4.35 -14.56 0.75
C THR A 73 -5.17 -14.27 -0.50
N ALA A 74 -5.92 -13.17 -0.53
CA ALA A 74 -6.69 -12.78 -1.72
C ALA A 74 -5.79 -12.52 -2.95
N CYS A 75 -4.64 -11.89 -2.73
CA CYS A 75 -3.61 -11.67 -3.75
C CYS A 75 -3.04 -12.99 -4.29
N GLU A 76 -2.79 -13.98 -3.42
CA GLU A 76 -2.26 -15.29 -3.84
C GLU A 76 -3.32 -16.13 -4.57
N ASP A 77 -4.57 -16.13 -4.10
CA ASP A 77 -5.68 -16.79 -4.79
C ASP A 77 -5.88 -16.24 -6.21
N PHE A 78 -5.75 -14.92 -6.35
CA PHE A 78 -5.77 -14.24 -7.64
C PHE A 78 -4.54 -14.60 -8.49
N ASN A 79 -3.34 -14.62 -7.92
CA ASN A 79 -2.11 -15.02 -8.60
C ASN A 79 -2.25 -16.42 -9.22
N HIS A 80 -2.70 -17.41 -8.45
CA HIS A 80 -2.98 -18.75 -8.96
C HIS A 80 -3.99 -18.75 -10.10
N ARG A 81 -5.05 -17.94 -9.99
CA ARG A 81 -6.06 -17.83 -11.05
C ARG A 81 -5.48 -17.19 -12.32
N MET A 82 -4.63 -16.19 -12.20
CA MET A 82 -3.96 -15.55 -13.33
C MET A 82 -3.01 -16.51 -14.06
N TRP A 83 -2.27 -17.33 -13.33
CA TRP A 83 -1.46 -18.39 -13.93
C TRP A 83 -2.31 -19.37 -14.72
N ASN A 84 -3.42 -19.82 -14.15
CA ASN A 84 -4.33 -20.70 -14.86
C ASN A 84 -4.91 -20.03 -16.11
N PHE A 85 -5.36 -18.78 -16.01
CA PHE A 85 -5.87 -18.03 -17.16
C PHE A 85 -4.80 -17.82 -18.24
N SER A 86 -3.60 -17.40 -17.89
CA SER A 86 -2.47 -17.24 -18.82
C SER A 86 -2.17 -18.53 -19.59
N ASN A 87 -2.29 -19.70 -18.95
CA ASN A 87 -2.03 -20.99 -19.59
C ASN A 87 -3.24 -21.58 -20.34
N LYS A 88 -4.46 -21.14 -20.03
CA LYS A 88 -5.72 -21.72 -20.50
C LYS A 88 -6.67 -20.72 -21.15
N HIS A 89 -6.18 -19.54 -21.55
CA HIS A 89 -7.01 -18.49 -22.12
C HIS A 89 -7.76 -18.92 -23.40
N ASN A 90 -7.20 -19.86 -24.16
CA ASN A 90 -7.82 -20.40 -25.38
C ASN A 90 -9.06 -21.26 -25.12
N GLU A 91 -9.30 -21.69 -23.87
CA GLU A 91 -10.48 -22.48 -23.50
C GLU A 91 -11.76 -21.63 -23.47
N GLY A 92 -11.65 -20.29 -23.55
CA GLY A 92 -12.81 -19.41 -23.62
C GLY A 92 -13.68 -19.39 -22.35
N TRP A 93 -13.17 -19.85 -21.20
CA TRP A 93 -13.96 -19.94 -19.95
C TRP A 93 -14.43 -18.60 -19.37
N LEU A 94 -13.92 -17.48 -19.89
CA LEU A 94 -14.42 -16.13 -19.57
C LEU A 94 -15.48 -15.63 -20.57
N ASN A 95 -15.70 -16.33 -21.68
CA ASN A 95 -16.71 -15.98 -22.66
C ASN A 95 -18.03 -16.63 -22.28
N ILE A 96 -18.90 -15.87 -21.62
CA ILE A 96 -20.22 -16.32 -21.19
C ILE A 96 -21.36 -15.55 -21.88
N ASP A 97 -21.03 -14.73 -22.87
CA ASP A 97 -21.95 -14.05 -23.79
C ASP A 97 -23.09 -13.31 -23.07
N GLY A 98 -22.76 -12.60 -21.98
CA GLY A 98 -23.74 -11.84 -21.20
C GLY A 98 -24.53 -12.63 -20.16
N ASP A 99 -24.30 -13.94 -20.02
CA ASP A 99 -25.05 -14.81 -19.10
C ASP A 99 -24.60 -14.71 -17.63
N TYR A 100 -24.58 -13.49 -17.10
CA TYR A 100 -23.92 -13.17 -15.84
C TYR A 100 -24.64 -13.64 -14.56
N LEU A 101 -25.90 -14.04 -14.66
CA LEU A 101 -26.74 -14.36 -13.50
C LEU A 101 -26.92 -15.87 -13.29
N ASN A 102 -26.27 -16.68 -14.12
CA ASN A 102 -26.28 -18.13 -14.07
C ASN A 102 -24.91 -18.67 -13.62
N LYS A 103 -24.85 -19.95 -13.25
CA LYS A 103 -23.64 -20.55 -12.67
C LYS A 103 -22.59 -20.83 -13.73
N HIS A 104 -21.68 -19.89 -13.90
CA HIS A 104 -20.42 -20.05 -14.64
C HIS A 104 -19.23 -20.07 -13.67
N TYR A 105 -18.90 -21.24 -13.12
CA TYR A 105 -17.92 -21.35 -12.03
C TYR A 105 -16.61 -20.62 -12.35
N TYR A 106 -16.02 -20.85 -13.52
CA TYR A 106 -14.74 -20.24 -13.85
C TYR A 106 -14.82 -18.72 -13.89
N PHE A 107 -15.79 -18.17 -14.62
CA PHE A 107 -16.05 -16.73 -14.72
C PHE A 107 -16.27 -16.10 -13.34
N HIS A 108 -17.23 -16.61 -12.56
CA HIS A 108 -17.57 -16.04 -11.25
C HIS A 108 -16.43 -16.13 -10.25
N SER A 109 -15.71 -17.25 -10.24
CA SER A 109 -14.55 -17.42 -9.37
C SER A 109 -13.35 -16.58 -9.81
N PHE A 110 -13.28 -16.19 -11.09
CA PHE A 110 -12.31 -15.23 -11.62
C PHE A 110 -12.64 -13.81 -11.15
N VAL A 111 -13.88 -13.36 -11.35
CA VAL A 111 -14.31 -12.01 -10.93
C VAL A 111 -14.24 -11.85 -9.41
N TYR A 112 -14.70 -12.86 -8.66
CA TYR A 112 -14.65 -12.85 -7.20
C TYR A 112 -13.24 -12.58 -6.65
N ARG A 113 -12.20 -13.22 -7.20
CA ARG A 113 -10.81 -13.06 -6.72
C ARG A 113 -10.29 -11.63 -6.91
N HIS A 114 -10.69 -10.96 -7.99
CA HIS A 114 -10.39 -9.55 -8.17
C HIS A 114 -11.14 -8.70 -7.16
N LEU A 115 -12.44 -8.93 -7.05
CA LEU A 115 -13.30 -8.17 -6.19
C LEU A 115 -12.91 -8.30 -4.71
N ALA A 116 -12.44 -9.47 -4.29
CA ALA A 116 -11.92 -9.74 -2.96
C ALA A 116 -10.67 -8.89 -2.65
N ILE A 117 -9.73 -8.74 -3.61
CA ILE A 117 -8.58 -7.85 -3.44
C ILE A 117 -9.05 -6.41 -3.23
N PHE A 118 -10.00 -5.92 -4.04
CA PHE A 118 -10.50 -4.56 -3.93
C PHE A 118 -11.29 -4.33 -2.64
N ALA A 119 -12.08 -5.31 -2.20
CA ALA A 119 -12.81 -5.26 -0.93
C ALA A 119 -11.86 -5.17 0.28
N TRP A 120 -10.83 -6.03 0.34
CA TRP A 120 -9.82 -5.97 1.39
C TRP A 120 -9.01 -4.67 1.35
N THR A 121 -8.62 -4.23 0.15
CA THR A 121 -7.93 -2.95 -0.05
C THR A 121 -8.74 -1.79 0.49
N LYS A 122 -10.03 -1.70 0.13
CA LYS A 122 -10.95 -0.66 0.58
C LYS A 122 -11.18 -0.72 2.09
N LYS A 123 -11.36 -1.92 2.65
CA LYS A 123 -11.51 -2.12 4.10
C LYS A 123 -10.28 -1.63 4.86
N ILE A 124 -9.08 -1.97 4.41
CA ILE A 124 -7.83 -1.50 5.02
C ILE A 124 -7.72 0.02 4.90
N GLN A 125 -7.97 0.60 3.73
CA GLN A 125 -7.94 2.06 3.54
C GLN A 125 -8.94 2.80 4.46
N LYS A 126 -10.15 2.27 4.64
CA LYS A 126 -11.16 2.82 5.58
C LYS A 126 -10.70 2.71 7.04
N GLU A 127 -10.01 1.65 7.43
CA GLU A 127 -9.50 1.48 8.80
C GLU A 127 -8.21 2.28 9.05
N MET A 128 -7.47 2.67 8.00
CA MET A 128 -6.24 3.47 8.06
C MET A 128 -6.45 5.00 8.02
N ILE A 129 -7.66 5.52 8.34
CA ILE A 129 -7.96 6.97 8.36
C ILE A 129 -7.00 7.77 9.25
N PHE A 130 -6.36 7.13 10.24
CA PHE A 130 -5.41 7.75 11.17
C PHE A 130 -3.96 7.81 10.66
N LEU A 131 -3.70 7.49 9.39
CA LEU A 131 -2.35 7.52 8.84
C LEU A 131 -1.85 8.97 8.68
N ASP A 132 -1.18 9.48 9.71
CA ASP A 132 -0.36 10.68 9.57
C ASP A 132 0.92 10.34 8.78
N THR A 133 0.97 10.82 7.53
CA THR A 133 2.11 10.59 6.63
C THR A 133 3.44 11.15 7.16
N THR A 134 3.42 12.10 8.10
CA THR A 134 4.62 12.65 8.75
C THR A 134 5.19 11.73 9.84
N ILE A 135 4.36 10.80 10.34
CA ILE A 135 4.69 9.88 11.43
C ILE A 135 4.91 8.45 10.93
N ALA A 136 4.20 8.06 9.87
CA ALA A 136 4.23 6.73 9.28
C ALA A 136 5.64 6.26 8.90
N GLY A 137 5.92 4.97 9.09
CA GLY A 137 7.17 4.38 8.62
C GLY A 137 7.22 4.30 7.10
N LYS A 138 8.43 4.23 6.53
CA LYS A 138 8.63 4.09 5.07
C LYS A 138 7.90 2.87 4.51
N GLU A 139 7.95 1.73 5.21
CA GLU A 139 7.29 0.49 4.81
C GLU A 139 5.76 0.62 4.81
N ASP A 140 5.19 1.35 5.78
CA ASP A 140 3.75 1.56 5.89
C ASP A 140 3.25 2.47 4.75
N LEU A 141 4.01 3.54 4.46
CA LEU A 141 3.73 4.42 3.32
C LEU A 141 3.82 3.67 1.99
N GLU A 142 4.81 2.78 1.83
CA GLU A 142 4.93 1.94 0.64
C GLU A 142 3.75 0.98 0.50
N PHE A 143 3.29 0.38 1.61
CA PHE A 143 2.13 -0.51 1.60
C PHE A 143 0.88 0.23 1.13
N VAL A 144 0.65 1.44 1.66
CA VAL A 144 -0.48 2.31 1.27
C VAL A 144 -0.40 2.72 -0.20
N LYS A 145 0.80 2.96 -0.73
CA LYS A 145 1.00 3.22 -2.16
C LYS A 145 0.57 2.03 -3.02
N PHE A 146 0.92 0.79 -2.65
CA PHE A 146 0.43 -0.40 -3.34
C PHE A 146 -1.10 -0.50 -3.33
N LEU A 147 -1.73 -0.28 -2.16
CA LEU A 147 -3.20 -0.28 -2.05
C LEU A 147 -3.85 0.75 -2.99
N ASN A 148 -3.27 1.94 -3.08
CA ASN A 148 -3.77 2.97 -3.99
C ASN A 148 -3.62 2.57 -5.45
N VAL A 149 -2.49 1.97 -5.82
CA VAL A 149 -2.22 1.54 -7.18
C VAL A 149 -3.21 0.47 -7.66
N PHE A 150 -3.58 -0.49 -6.80
CA PHE A 150 -4.52 -1.57 -7.16
C PHE A 150 -5.82 -1.06 -7.77
N SER A 151 -6.48 -0.07 -7.16
CA SER A 151 -7.73 0.49 -7.70
C SER A 151 -7.48 1.45 -8.88
N ARG A 152 -6.39 2.21 -8.83
CA ARG A 152 -6.02 3.17 -9.89
C ARG A 152 -5.75 2.48 -11.22
N MET A 153 -5.19 1.28 -11.21
CA MET A 153 -5.02 0.47 -12.41
C MET A 153 -6.31 0.13 -13.13
N PHE A 154 -7.49 0.25 -12.52
CA PHE A 154 -8.78 0.02 -13.16
C PHE A 154 -9.56 1.29 -13.48
N CYS A 155 -9.14 2.41 -12.92
CA CYS A 155 -9.80 3.69 -13.10
C CYS A 155 -9.03 4.65 -14.02
N ASP A 156 -7.71 4.47 -14.16
CA ASP A 156 -6.86 5.34 -14.94
C ASP A 156 -6.70 4.81 -16.37
N LEU A 157 -7.09 5.62 -17.35
CA LEU A 157 -6.92 5.33 -18.77
C LEU A 157 -5.54 5.76 -19.29
N THR A 158 -4.93 6.77 -18.67
CA THR A 158 -3.84 7.53 -19.27
C THR A 158 -2.59 6.68 -19.48
N PHE A 159 -2.33 5.69 -18.64
CA PHE A 159 -1.16 4.83 -18.80
C PHE A 159 -1.30 3.82 -19.96
N LEU A 160 -2.51 3.53 -20.44
CA LEU A 160 -2.73 2.63 -21.59
C LEU A 160 -3.12 3.39 -22.86
N GLU A 161 -3.87 4.47 -22.73
CA GLU A 161 -4.44 5.25 -23.84
C GLU A 161 -3.74 6.59 -24.07
N GLY A 162 -2.87 7.01 -23.16
CA GLY A 162 -2.17 8.29 -23.21
C GLY A 162 -3.02 9.46 -22.70
N LEU A 163 -2.43 10.65 -22.72
CA LEU A 163 -3.06 11.88 -22.20
C LEU A 163 -4.29 12.35 -22.98
N LYS A 164 -4.51 11.80 -24.19
CA LYS A 164 -5.67 12.12 -25.04
C LYS A 164 -6.83 11.13 -24.88
N ALA A 165 -6.75 10.24 -23.90
CA ALA A 165 -7.81 9.27 -23.62
C ALA A 165 -9.14 9.98 -23.33
N ASP A 166 -10.23 9.45 -23.87
CA ASP A 166 -11.56 9.96 -23.54
C ASP A 166 -12.01 9.42 -22.18
N GLY A 167 -11.88 10.25 -21.15
CA GLY A 167 -12.30 9.93 -19.79
C GLY A 167 -13.78 9.60 -19.65
N ASN A 168 -14.63 9.93 -20.64
CA ASN A 168 -16.06 9.59 -20.61
C ASN A 168 -16.35 8.20 -21.20
N LYS A 169 -15.39 7.59 -21.92
CA LYS A 169 -15.56 6.26 -22.53
C LYS A 169 -15.24 5.16 -21.53
N THR A 170 -16.26 4.56 -20.94
CA THR A 170 -16.12 3.60 -19.83
C THR A 170 -16.25 2.13 -20.22
N ASP A 171 -15.83 1.79 -21.45
CA ASP A 171 -15.90 0.41 -21.95
C ASP A 171 -14.77 -0.46 -21.34
N ASP A 172 -13.58 0.11 -21.15
CA ASP A 172 -12.33 -0.59 -20.75
C ASP A 172 -11.70 -0.06 -19.45
N HIS A 173 -12.45 0.77 -18.73
CA HIS A 173 -12.08 1.32 -17.43
C HIS A 173 -13.35 1.68 -16.64
N PHE A 174 -13.17 2.01 -15.36
CA PHE A 174 -14.28 2.39 -14.48
C PHE A 174 -14.10 3.79 -13.90
N PHE A 175 -15.22 4.48 -13.68
CA PHE A 175 -15.19 5.65 -12.83
C PHE A 175 -14.85 5.25 -11.39
N ARG A 176 -14.07 6.09 -10.69
CA ARG A 176 -13.58 5.77 -9.34
C ARG A 176 -14.71 5.42 -8.36
N ASN A 177 -15.77 6.23 -8.35
CA ASN A 177 -16.90 6.03 -7.45
C ASN A 177 -17.66 4.74 -7.75
N GLU A 178 -17.84 4.42 -9.03
CA GLU A 178 -18.49 3.19 -9.45
C GLU A 178 -17.65 1.96 -9.06
N PHE A 179 -16.36 2.00 -9.34
CA PHE A 179 -15.44 0.91 -8.97
C PHE A 179 -15.44 0.65 -7.46
N ASP A 180 -15.51 1.72 -6.67
CA ASP A 180 -15.63 1.63 -5.22
C ASP A 180 -16.93 0.92 -4.78
N LEU A 181 -18.05 1.11 -5.47
CA LEU A 181 -19.31 0.44 -5.14
C LEU A 181 -19.24 -1.07 -5.35
N PHE A 182 -18.50 -1.54 -6.36
CA PHE A 182 -18.34 -2.99 -6.57
C PHE A 182 -17.69 -3.65 -5.34
N ALA A 183 -16.64 -3.04 -4.79
CA ALA A 183 -15.96 -3.57 -3.63
C ALA A 183 -16.88 -3.61 -2.39
N ASP A 184 -17.78 -2.64 -2.22
CA ASP A 184 -18.71 -2.61 -1.08
C ASP A 184 -19.67 -3.81 -1.08
N GLU A 185 -19.97 -4.42 -2.23
CA GLU A 185 -20.87 -5.59 -2.31
C GLU A 185 -20.31 -6.85 -1.62
N LEU A 186 -18.98 -6.93 -1.46
CA LEU A 186 -18.33 -8.00 -0.69
C LEU A 186 -17.98 -7.61 0.75
N ILE A 187 -17.98 -6.32 1.09
CA ILE A 187 -17.57 -5.88 2.43
C ILE A 187 -18.72 -6.10 3.41
N THR A 188 -18.42 -6.82 4.49
CA THR A 188 -19.31 -6.93 5.65
C THR A 188 -18.77 -6.05 6.79
N THR A 189 -19.53 -5.93 7.87
CA THR A 189 -19.12 -5.15 9.05
C THR A 189 -17.76 -5.63 9.60
N THR A 190 -17.52 -6.94 9.58
CA THR A 190 -16.34 -7.55 10.22
C THR A 190 -15.31 -8.06 9.21
N SER A 191 -15.72 -8.46 8.00
CA SER A 191 -14.89 -9.20 7.05
C SER A 191 -15.23 -8.87 5.59
N VAL A 192 -14.77 -9.72 4.67
CA VAL A 192 -15.17 -9.76 3.26
C VAL A 192 -15.85 -11.12 3.01
N LYS A 193 -16.95 -11.12 2.25
CA LYS A 193 -17.68 -12.34 1.88
C LYS A 193 -16.75 -13.36 1.23
N SER A 194 -16.88 -14.62 1.64
CA SER A 194 -16.26 -15.77 1.01
C SER A 194 -16.82 -16.02 -0.39
N PHE A 195 -16.16 -16.86 -1.18
CA PHE A 195 -16.68 -17.25 -2.50
C PHE A 195 -18.05 -17.95 -2.39
N ALA A 196 -18.28 -18.74 -1.34
CA ALA A 196 -19.54 -19.43 -1.13
C ALA A 196 -20.69 -18.45 -0.86
N GLU A 197 -20.46 -17.41 -0.06
CA GLU A 197 -21.43 -16.34 0.18
C GLU A 197 -21.69 -15.54 -1.11
N TYR A 198 -20.64 -15.23 -1.87
CA TYR A 198 -20.77 -14.59 -3.18
C TYR A 198 -21.57 -15.42 -4.18
N ASP A 199 -21.34 -16.74 -4.28
CA ASP A 199 -22.08 -17.64 -5.16
C ASP A 199 -23.55 -17.76 -4.74
N ALA A 200 -23.82 -17.82 -3.43
CA ALA A 200 -25.17 -17.86 -2.89
C ALA A 200 -25.96 -16.57 -3.19
N GLU A 201 -25.29 -15.42 -3.19
CA GLU A 201 -25.88 -14.10 -3.45
C GLU A 201 -25.68 -13.61 -4.89
N LEU A 202 -25.29 -14.50 -5.81
CA LEU A 202 -24.84 -14.15 -7.16
C LEU A 202 -25.83 -13.23 -7.89
N ARG A 203 -27.13 -13.47 -7.77
CA ARG A 203 -28.15 -12.65 -8.43
C ARG A 203 -28.18 -11.21 -7.92
N THR A 204 -28.05 -11.03 -6.61
CA THR A 204 -28.09 -9.71 -5.96
C THR A 204 -26.80 -8.94 -6.23
N ILE A 205 -25.65 -9.56 -5.97
CA ILE A 205 -24.33 -8.93 -6.21
C ILE A 205 -24.14 -8.69 -7.71
N GLY A 206 -24.56 -9.65 -8.54
CA GLY A 206 -24.37 -9.62 -9.98
C GLY A 206 -25.11 -8.49 -10.70
N GLN A 207 -26.32 -8.15 -10.25
CA GLN A 207 -27.05 -6.99 -10.78
C GLN A 207 -26.30 -5.69 -10.56
N LYS A 208 -25.68 -5.51 -9.39
CA LYS A 208 -24.96 -4.29 -9.03
C LYS A 208 -23.54 -4.24 -9.60
N THR A 209 -22.96 -5.39 -9.94
CA THR A 209 -21.61 -5.53 -10.49
C THR A 209 -21.61 -5.86 -11.98
N ILE A 210 -22.74 -5.68 -12.67
CA ILE A 210 -22.93 -6.05 -14.08
C ILE A 210 -21.87 -5.44 -15.01
N ARG A 211 -21.42 -4.23 -14.71
CA ARG A 211 -20.38 -3.55 -15.50
C ARG A 211 -19.00 -4.16 -15.30
N LEU A 212 -18.70 -4.61 -14.09
CA LEU A 212 -17.50 -5.40 -13.81
C LEU A 212 -17.55 -6.73 -14.58
N TYR A 213 -18.70 -7.38 -14.62
CA TYR A 213 -18.87 -8.62 -15.40
C TYR A 213 -18.66 -8.40 -16.90
N LYS A 214 -19.24 -7.35 -17.48
CA LYS A 214 -19.00 -6.96 -18.88
C LYS A 214 -17.53 -6.71 -19.18
N PHE A 215 -16.78 -6.15 -18.23
CA PHE A 215 -15.34 -5.96 -18.39
C PHE A 215 -14.59 -7.29 -18.45
N PHE A 216 -14.97 -8.31 -17.68
CA PHE A 216 -14.29 -9.61 -17.72
C PHE A 216 -14.80 -10.55 -18.81
N ASP A 217 -16.01 -10.32 -19.33
CA ASP A 217 -16.62 -11.17 -20.35
C ASP A 217 -15.83 -11.14 -21.66
N GLY A 218 -15.49 -12.33 -22.15
CA GLY A 218 -14.67 -12.53 -23.35
C GLY A 218 -13.26 -11.94 -23.25
N LEU A 219 -12.74 -11.62 -22.05
CA LEU A 219 -11.38 -11.10 -21.88
C LEU A 219 -10.37 -12.11 -22.43
N SER A 220 -9.49 -11.65 -23.32
CA SER A 220 -8.52 -12.52 -24.00
C SER A 220 -7.22 -11.75 -24.30
N PRO A 221 -6.04 -12.38 -24.22
CA PRO A 221 -4.78 -11.78 -24.66
C PRO A 221 -4.72 -11.41 -26.15
N ASN A 222 -5.57 -12.06 -26.95
CA ASN A 222 -5.64 -11.91 -28.39
C ASN A 222 -6.68 -10.87 -28.83
N GLU A 223 -7.29 -10.15 -27.89
CA GLU A 223 -8.24 -9.10 -28.20
C GLU A 223 -7.54 -7.79 -28.57
N ASN A 224 -8.22 -6.92 -29.32
CA ASN A 224 -7.72 -5.58 -29.66
C ASN A 224 -7.92 -4.56 -28.52
N ARG A 225 -8.77 -4.87 -27.55
CA ARG A 225 -9.02 -4.05 -26.37
C ARG A 225 -7.87 -4.19 -25.38
N LYS A 226 -7.67 -3.16 -24.54
CA LYS A 226 -6.54 -3.10 -23.60
C LYS A 226 -6.85 -3.70 -22.22
N ARG A 227 -7.95 -4.44 -22.09
CA ARG A 227 -8.40 -5.06 -20.82
C ARG A 227 -7.39 -6.09 -20.34
N TRP A 228 -6.85 -6.90 -21.26
CA TRP A 228 -5.79 -7.83 -20.95
C TRP A 228 -4.52 -7.13 -20.46
N ASP A 229 -4.05 -6.06 -21.10
CA ASP A 229 -2.86 -5.32 -20.65
C ASP A 229 -3.04 -4.79 -19.23
N ARG A 230 -4.21 -4.20 -18.96
CA ARG A 230 -4.60 -3.71 -17.63
C ARG A 230 -4.51 -4.82 -16.58
N LEU A 231 -5.08 -5.98 -16.90
CA LEU A 231 -5.08 -7.15 -16.03
C LEU A 231 -3.68 -7.73 -15.84
N HIS A 232 -2.87 -7.77 -16.88
CA HIS A 232 -1.49 -8.22 -16.85
C HIS A 232 -0.66 -7.34 -15.91
N PHE A 233 -0.77 -6.01 -16.02
CA PHE A 233 -0.06 -5.09 -15.15
C PHE A 233 -0.56 -5.15 -13.70
N PHE A 234 -1.86 -5.39 -13.50
CA PHE A 234 -2.40 -5.67 -12.18
C PHE A 234 -1.79 -6.93 -11.58
N HIS A 235 -1.67 -8.02 -12.35
CA HIS A 235 -1.01 -9.25 -11.92
C HIS A 235 0.46 -9.02 -11.54
N LEU A 236 1.23 -8.32 -12.37
CA LEU A 236 2.61 -7.95 -12.04
C LEU A 236 2.69 -7.13 -10.74
N THR A 237 1.78 -6.19 -10.54
CA THR A 237 1.75 -5.37 -9.32
C THR A 237 1.41 -6.20 -8.09
N VAL A 238 0.49 -7.15 -8.21
CA VAL A 238 0.18 -8.12 -7.14
C VAL A 238 1.39 -8.99 -6.82
N LEU A 239 2.13 -9.47 -7.83
CA LEU A 239 3.36 -10.23 -7.60
C LEU A 239 4.43 -9.40 -6.89
N MET A 240 4.59 -8.13 -7.25
CA MET A 240 5.51 -7.24 -6.54
C MET A 240 5.09 -7.00 -5.11
N PHE A 241 3.79 -6.86 -4.85
CA PHE A 241 3.23 -6.75 -3.51
C PHE A 241 3.50 -8.01 -2.68
N LEU A 242 3.24 -9.21 -3.23
CA LEU A 242 3.52 -10.49 -2.57
C LEU A 242 5.01 -10.69 -2.31
N ASN A 243 5.88 -10.39 -3.27
CA ASN A 243 7.33 -10.46 -3.10
C ASN A 243 7.88 -9.52 -2.01
N ASN A 244 7.16 -8.43 -1.72
CA ASN A 244 7.57 -7.44 -0.73
C ASN A 244 7.00 -7.74 0.67
N TYR A 245 5.78 -8.26 0.74
CA TYR A 245 5.02 -8.34 2.00
C TYR A 245 4.51 -9.73 2.38
N GLY A 246 4.49 -10.67 1.43
CA GLY A 246 4.00 -12.03 1.59
C GLY A 246 4.96 -12.95 2.31
N TYR A 247 4.52 -14.18 2.52
CA TYR A 247 5.34 -15.27 3.05
C TYR A 247 6.35 -15.75 2.00
N ASP A 248 7.38 -16.45 2.45
CA ASP A 248 8.42 -17.06 1.62
C ASP A 248 7.85 -17.92 0.47
N PHE A 249 6.81 -18.71 0.74
CA PHE A 249 6.13 -19.53 -0.27
C PHE A 249 5.30 -18.74 -1.29
N GLN A 250 5.00 -17.47 -1.02
CA GLN A 250 4.27 -16.57 -1.94
C GLN A 250 5.21 -15.80 -2.87
N ILE A 251 6.54 -15.90 -2.65
CA ILE A 251 7.53 -15.18 -3.44
C ILE A 251 7.66 -15.80 -4.84
N THR A 252 7.53 -14.95 -5.86
CA THR A 252 7.75 -15.29 -7.26
C THR A 252 9.19 -14.96 -7.66
N ASN A 253 9.92 -15.98 -8.11
CA ASN A 253 11.32 -15.86 -8.54
C ASN A 253 11.48 -15.21 -9.92
N ASP A 254 12.70 -14.82 -10.27
CA ASP A 254 13.03 -14.14 -11.52
C ASP A 254 12.60 -14.92 -12.78
N GLU A 255 12.67 -16.26 -12.76
CA GLU A 255 12.27 -17.11 -13.89
C GLU A 255 10.76 -17.04 -14.11
N LYS A 256 9.97 -17.20 -13.05
CA LYS A 256 8.52 -17.05 -13.11
C LYS A 256 8.12 -15.62 -13.49
N LEU A 257 8.83 -14.60 -13.01
CA LEU A 257 8.58 -13.21 -13.43
C LEU A 257 8.80 -13.02 -14.94
N ARG A 258 9.84 -13.64 -15.53
CA ARG A 258 10.03 -13.64 -16.99
C ARG A 258 8.86 -14.30 -17.69
N GLN A 259 8.40 -15.45 -17.19
CA GLN A 259 7.25 -16.15 -17.76
C GLN A 259 6.00 -15.26 -17.74
N VAL A 260 5.68 -14.58 -16.64
CA VAL A 260 4.53 -13.66 -16.58
C VAL A 260 4.68 -12.51 -17.57
N LEU A 261 5.88 -11.92 -17.68
CA LEU A 261 6.13 -10.82 -18.62
C LEU A 261 5.94 -11.21 -20.11
N THR A 262 6.08 -12.49 -20.45
CA THR A 262 6.05 -12.96 -21.83
C THR A 262 4.82 -13.81 -22.19
N ASN A 263 4.19 -14.46 -21.21
CA ASN A 263 3.10 -15.42 -21.41
C ASN A 263 1.76 -14.85 -20.90
N PRO A 264 0.69 -14.87 -21.70
CA PRO A 264 0.56 -15.44 -23.06
C PRO A 264 1.03 -14.49 -24.17
N LYS A 265 1.23 -13.23 -23.83
CA LYS A 265 1.70 -12.17 -24.74
C LYS A 265 2.57 -11.23 -23.93
N LYS A 266 3.55 -10.60 -24.57
CA LYS A 266 4.29 -9.47 -24.00
C LYS A 266 3.54 -8.17 -24.32
N SER A 267 3.24 -7.38 -23.29
CA SER A 267 2.57 -6.09 -23.47
C SER A 267 3.50 -5.04 -24.10
N GLU A 268 2.98 -4.27 -25.05
CA GLU A 268 3.67 -3.13 -25.67
C GLU A 268 3.69 -1.90 -24.74
N PHE A 269 2.83 -1.88 -23.71
CA PHE A 269 2.67 -0.75 -22.79
C PHE A 269 3.54 -0.86 -21.53
N LEU A 270 4.54 -1.76 -21.53
CA LEU A 270 5.33 -2.06 -20.34
C LEU A 270 6.11 -0.85 -19.80
N ASP A 271 6.60 0.01 -20.68
CA ASP A 271 7.26 1.26 -20.28
C ASP A 271 6.27 2.23 -19.62
N ASN A 272 5.04 2.31 -20.14
CA ASN A 272 3.98 3.13 -19.54
C ASN A 272 3.59 2.62 -18.15
N TYR A 273 3.56 1.30 -17.95
CA TYR A 273 3.33 0.71 -16.63
C TYR A 273 4.39 1.16 -15.62
N PHE A 274 5.69 1.13 -15.99
CA PHE A 274 6.73 1.61 -15.08
C PHE A 274 6.67 3.12 -14.84
N ASN A 275 6.26 3.91 -15.83
CA ASN A 275 6.03 5.35 -15.65
C ASN A 275 4.87 5.61 -14.70
N PHE A 276 3.76 4.89 -14.85
CA PHE A 276 2.63 4.94 -13.94
C PHE A 276 3.06 4.59 -12.50
N LEU A 277 3.82 3.53 -12.28
CA LEU A 277 4.36 3.22 -10.94
C LEU A 277 5.28 4.31 -10.39
N ASN A 278 5.97 5.07 -11.26
CA ASN A 278 6.83 6.17 -10.86
C ASN A 278 6.03 7.35 -10.30
N GLU A 279 4.85 7.63 -10.85
CA GLU A 279 3.94 8.67 -10.36
C GLU A 279 3.49 8.42 -8.91
N TYR A 280 3.40 7.15 -8.52
CA TYR A 280 3.10 6.74 -7.13
C TYR A 280 4.35 6.57 -6.27
N HIS A 281 5.53 6.93 -6.78
CA HIS A 281 6.82 6.79 -6.11
C HIS A 281 7.07 5.35 -5.62
N LEU A 282 6.74 4.36 -6.46
CA LEU A 282 6.95 2.94 -6.20
C LEU A 282 8.16 2.36 -6.96
N THR A 283 8.70 3.09 -7.94
CA THR A 283 9.93 2.71 -8.66
C THR A 283 11.15 2.62 -7.75
N ASP A 284 11.09 3.17 -6.53
CA ASP A 284 12.14 3.01 -5.54
C ASP A 284 12.14 1.67 -4.81
N ASN A 285 11.01 0.95 -4.84
CA ASN A 285 10.85 -0.36 -4.23
C ASN A 285 11.81 -1.38 -4.87
N LYS A 286 12.42 -2.22 -4.02
CA LYS A 286 13.40 -3.23 -4.46
C LYS A 286 12.81 -4.22 -5.46
N GLN A 287 11.58 -4.69 -5.24
CA GLN A 287 10.93 -5.69 -6.08
C GLN A 287 10.59 -5.09 -7.45
N ILE A 288 10.07 -3.86 -7.49
CA ILE A 288 9.78 -3.16 -8.74
C ILE A 288 11.07 -2.86 -9.52
N LYS A 289 12.16 -2.46 -8.85
CA LYS A 289 13.49 -2.33 -9.48
C LYS A 289 13.96 -3.64 -10.10
N ASN A 290 13.75 -4.76 -9.41
CA ASN A 290 14.08 -6.08 -9.93
C ASN A 290 13.24 -6.44 -11.17
N LEU A 291 11.92 -6.23 -11.11
CA LEU A 291 11.03 -6.45 -12.24
C LEU A 291 11.44 -5.63 -13.47
N LYS A 292 11.75 -4.34 -13.29
CA LYS A 292 12.23 -3.46 -14.36
C LYS A 292 13.55 -3.96 -14.96
N LYS A 293 14.48 -4.43 -14.12
CA LYS A 293 15.75 -5.02 -14.57
C LYS A 293 15.52 -6.30 -15.39
N ILE A 294 14.57 -7.14 -14.99
CA ILE A 294 14.22 -8.37 -15.72
C ILE A 294 13.59 -8.01 -17.07
N ALA A 295 12.61 -7.10 -17.08
CA ALA A 295 11.94 -6.61 -18.26
C ALA A 295 12.92 -6.05 -19.30
N ASN A 296 13.88 -5.22 -18.88
CA ASN A 296 14.90 -4.63 -19.75
C ASN A 296 15.84 -5.66 -20.41
N LYS A 297 15.93 -6.87 -19.85
CA LYS A 297 16.74 -7.97 -20.41
C LYS A 297 15.96 -8.82 -21.41
N LEU A 298 14.66 -8.61 -21.56
CA LEU A 298 13.87 -9.32 -22.56
C LEU A 298 14.17 -8.75 -23.96
N PRO A 299 14.11 -9.56 -25.02
CA PRO A 299 14.22 -9.07 -26.39
C PRO A 299 13.21 -7.95 -26.63
N LYS A 300 13.61 -6.87 -27.31
CA LYS A 300 12.65 -5.85 -27.77
C LYS A 300 11.78 -6.47 -28.86
N ASN A 301 10.50 -6.10 -28.88
CA ASN A 301 9.58 -6.51 -29.95
C ASN A 301 9.91 -5.74 -31.22
#